data_AF-A0A7J6PVS0-F1
#
_entry.id   AF-A0A7J6PVS0-F1
#
_cell.length_a   1.000
_cell.length_b   1.000
_cell.length_c   1.000
_cell.angle_alpha   90.00
_cell.angle_beta   90.00
_cell.angle_gamma   90.00
#
_symmetry.space_group_name_H-M   'P 1'
#
loop_
_entity.id
_entity.type
_entity.pdbx_description
1 polymer ?
#
loop_
_entity_poly.entity_id
_entity_poly.type
_entity_poly.pdbx_seq_one_letter_code
_entity_poly.pdbx_strand_id
1 'polypeptide(L)'
;VTARNGIVVITADHGNCEEMKDKKGNIKTSHTLNAIPFIIVDPNCNGKYVVDPTEDPSIVEPVAGITNVAATLCNLLGYEQPSLYRKSLLKFQE
;
A
#
# COMPACT_ATOMS: atom_id res chain seq x y z
N VAL A 1 -13.78 -6.62 10.89
CA VAL A 1 -13.64 -5.41 10.04
C VAL A 1 -14.99 -4.79 9.81
N THR A 2 -15.84 -5.40 8.99
CA THR A 2 -17.23 -4.96 8.73
C THR A 2 -18.09 -4.87 10.00
N ALA A 3 -18.09 -5.91 10.84
CA ALA A 3 -18.87 -5.91 12.10
C ALA A 3 -18.45 -4.83 13.13
N ARG A 4 -17.31 -4.17 12.93
CA ARG A 4 -16.82 -3.07 13.78
C ARG A 4 -16.71 -1.75 13.02
N ASN A 5 -17.25 -1.66 11.81
CA ASN A 5 -17.09 -0.51 10.90
C ASN A 5 -15.64 -0.05 10.74
N GLY A 6 -14.70 -0.99 10.82
CA GLY A 6 -13.27 -0.72 10.68
C GLY A 6 -12.80 -0.81 9.23
N ILE A 7 -11.60 -0.27 8.99
CA ILE A 7 -10.88 -0.38 7.73
C ILE A 7 -9.78 -1.43 7.88
N VAL A 8 -9.54 -2.23 6.85
CA VAL A 8 -8.38 -3.13 6.78
C VAL A 8 -7.49 -2.76 5.62
N VAL A 9 -6.19 -2.69 5.89
CA VAL A 9 -5.15 -2.55 4.88
C VAL A 9 -4.35 -3.85 4.85
N ILE A 10 -4.29 -4.47 3.69
CA ILE A 10 -3.57 -5.74 3.46
C ILE A 10 -2.40 -5.41 2.54
N THR A 11 -1.19 -5.78 3.00
CA THR A 11 0.04 -5.53 2.27
C THR A 11 1.06 -6.63 2.59
N ALA A 12 2.18 -6.62 1.88
CA ALA A 12 3.37 -7.39 2.24
C ALA A 12 4.58 -6.46 2.40
N ASP A 13 5.62 -6.96 3.06
CA ASP A 13 6.92 -6.30 3.17
C ASP A 13 7.83 -6.60 1.97
N HIS A 14 7.69 -7.79 1.40
CA HIS A 14 8.36 -8.23 0.17
C HIS A 14 7.61 -9.39 -0.51
N GLY A 15 8.05 -9.79 -1.70
CA GLY A 15 7.62 -11.03 -2.36
C GLY A 15 8.50 -12.23 -2.01
N ASN A 16 7.95 -13.43 -2.18
CA ASN A 16 8.63 -14.73 -2.02
C ASN A 16 7.78 -15.84 -2.66
N CYS A 17 6.64 -16.16 -2.04
CA CYS A 17 5.82 -17.34 -2.34
C CYS A 17 5.26 -17.38 -3.77
N GLU A 18 5.22 -16.25 -4.46
CA GLU A 18 4.77 -16.16 -5.85
C GLU A 18 5.81 -16.71 -6.85
N GLU A 19 7.07 -16.88 -6.45
CA GLU A 19 8.13 -17.45 -7.28
C GLU A 19 8.94 -18.50 -6.50
N MET A 20 8.47 -19.74 -6.51
CA MET A 20 9.12 -20.85 -5.79
C MET A 20 10.20 -21.59 -6.60
N LYS A 21 10.41 -21.21 -7.87
CA LYS A 21 11.44 -21.77 -8.74
C LYS A 21 12.16 -20.66 -9.51
N ASP A 22 13.47 -20.77 -9.64
CA ASP A 22 14.27 -19.85 -10.46
C ASP A 22 14.10 -20.13 -11.96
N LYS A 23 14.72 -19.29 -12.81
CA LYS A 23 14.68 -19.44 -14.28
C LYS A 23 15.27 -20.77 -14.80
N LYS A 24 16.05 -21.48 -13.97
CA LYS A 24 16.64 -22.79 -14.29
C LYS A 24 15.83 -23.96 -13.72
N GLY A 25 14.73 -23.68 -13.00
CA GLY A 25 13.85 -24.67 -12.40
C GLY A 25 14.29 -25.15 -11.01
N ASN A 26 15.34 -24.58 -10.43
CA ASN A 26 15.77 -24.92 -9.07
C ASN A 26 14.80 -24.35 -8.04
N ILE A 27 14.68 -25.00 -6.89
CA ILE A 27 13.92 -24.45 -5.76
C ILE A 27 14.54 -23.13 -5.34
N LYS A 28 13.69 -22.10 -5.31
CA LYS A 28 14.06 -20.76 -4.87
C LYS A 28 13.58 -20.55 -3.44
N THR A 29 14.49 -20.11 -2.56
CA THR A 29 14.20 -19.83 -1.15
C THR A 29 14.41 -18.35 -0.81
N SER A 30 14.87 -17.54 -1.77
CA SER A 30 15.10 -16.10 -1.61
C SER A 30 13.85 -15.29 -1.97
N HIS A 31 13.84 -14.02 -1.56
CA HIS A 31 12.81 -13.07 -1.92
C HIS A 31 12.78 -12.77 -3.43
N THR A 32 11.74 -12.05 -3.87
CA THR A 32 11.63 -11.51 -5.23
C THR A 32 11.77 -9.99 -5.22
N LEU A 33 11.91 -9.41 -6.41
CA LEU A 33 11.80 -7.97 -6.65
C LEU A 33 10.40 -7.60 -7.17
N ASN A 34 9.43 -8.50 -7.05
CA ASN A 34 8.07 -8.26 -7.50
C ASN A 34 7.39 -7.22 -6.60
N ALA A 35 6.44 -6.49 -7.18
CA ALA A 35 5.61 -5.57 -6.40
C ALA A 35 4.75 -6.35 -5.39
N ILE A 36 4.49 -5.71 -4.25
CA ILE A 36 3.61 -6.24 -3.21
C ILE A 36 2.18 -5.71 -3.40
N PRO A 37 1.15 -6.44 -2.95
CA PRO A 37 -0.21 -5.92 -2.95
C PRO A 37 -0.34 -4.78 -1.94
N PHE A 38 -1.15 -3.77 -2.23
CA PHE A 38 -1.62 -2.79 -1.26
C PHE A 38 -3.14 -2.64 -1.42
N ILE A 39 -3.90 -3.28 -0.54
CA ILE A 39 -5.36 -3.43 -0.68
C ILE A 39 -6.02 -2.78 0.52
N ILE A 40 -6.98 -1.88 0.26
CA ILE A 40 -7.80 -1.25 1.29
C ILE A 40 -9.21 -1.82 1.20
N VAL A 41 -9.68 -2.38 2.32
CA VAL A 41 -11.05 -2.85 2.50
C VAL A 41 -11.74 -1.91 3.48
N ASP A 42 -12.53 -0.99 2.92
CA ASP A 42 -13.32 -0.02 3.66
C ASP A 42 -14.79 -0.06 3.16
N PRO A 43 -15.69 -0.74 3.90
CA PRO A 43 -17.10 -0.83 3.52
C PRO A 43 -17.83 0.53 3.56
N ASN A 44 -17.24 1.54 4.18
CA ASN A 44 -17.81 2.88 4.35
C ASN A 44 -17.06 3.94 3.54
N CYS A 45 -16.21 3.53 2.59
CA CYS A 45 -15.46 4.46 1.75
C CYS A 45 -16.41 5.37 0.98
N ASN A 46 -17.44 4.84 0.32
CA ASN A 46 -18.45 5.62 -0.41
C ASN A 46 -17.87 6.74 -1.29
N GLY A 47 -16.70 6.51 -1.89
CA GLY A 47 -16.00 7.51 -2.72
C GLY A 47 -15.20 8.58 -1.96
N LYS A 48 -15.11 8.53 -0.62
CA LYS A 48 -14.36 9.51 0.19
C LYS A 48 -12.90 9.69 -0.24
N TYR A 49 -12.29 8.67 -0.82
CA TYR A 49 -10.94 8.72 -1.34
C TYR A 49 -10.73 7.68 -2.44
N VAL A 50 -9.68 7.89 -3.22
CA VAL A 50 -9.13 6.91 -4.17
C VAL A 50 -7.66 6.65 -3.84
N VAL A 51 -7.16 5.48 -4.24
CA VAL A 51 -5.72 5.22 -4.22
C VAL A 51 -5.09 5.92 -5.42
N ASP A 52 -4.36 6.99 -5.16
CA ASP A 52 -3.71 7.82 -6.15
C ASP A 52 -2.33 8.28 -5.61
N PRO A 53 -1.22 7.69 -6.07
CA PRO A 53 0.12 8.01 -5.60
C PRO A 53 0.67 9.35 -6.15
N THR A 54 -0.06 10.06 -7.02
CA THR A 54 0.43 11.30 -7.67
C THR A 54 0.61 12.47 -6.70
N GLU A 55 0.04 12.37 -5.50
CA GLU A 55 0.20 13.36 -4.42
C GLU A 55 1.64 13.43 -3.87
N ASP A 56 2.48 12.42 -4.12
CA ASP A 56 3.90 12.45 -3.80
C ASP A 56 4.76 12.82 -5.03
N PRO A 57 5.22 14.09 -5.16
CA PRO A 57 5.99 14.52 -6.33
C PRO A 57 7.39 13.88 -6.39
N SER A 58 7.82 13.19 -5.33
CA SER A 58 9.08 12.44 -5.32
C SER A 58 8.92 10.99 -5.79
N ILE A 59 7.73 10.61 -6.28
CA ILE A 59 7.49 9.37 -7.04
C ILE A 59 7.67 9.69 -8.52
N VAL A 60 8.64 9.02 -9.17
CA VAL A 60 9.09 9.39 -10.52
C VAL A 60 8.30 8.68 -11.63
N GLU A 61 7.72 7.49 -11.38
CA GLU A 61 6.56 6.86 -12.06
C GLU A 61 6.45 5.36 -11.71
N PRO A 62 5.23 4.79 -11.74
CA PRO A 62 4.46 4.49 -10.55
C PRO A 62 5.09 3.35 -9.75
N VAL A 63 5.93 3.66 -8.77
CA VAL A 63 6.27 2.68 -7.73
C VAL A 63 6.03 3.35 -6.38
N ALA A 64 4.75 3.42 -6.02
CA ALA A 64 4.37 3.52 -4.62
C ALA A 64 5.15 2.46 -3.82
N GLY A 65 5.71 2.86 -2.69
CA GLY A 65 6.57 2.00 -1.89
C GLY A 65 6.01 1.77 -0.48
N ILE A 66 6.64 0.85 0.25
CA ILE A 66 6.26 0.58 1.64
C ILE A 66 6.37 1.81 2.56
N THR A 67 7.21 2.78 2.18
CA THR A 67 7.40 4.04 2.92
C THR A 67 6.17 4.96 2.88
N ASN A 68 5.26 4.78 1.91
CA ASN A 68 3.99 5.51 1.83
C ASN A 68 2.90 4.94 2.77
N VAL A 69 3.06 3.69 3.22
CA VAL A 69 2.02 2.97 3.99
C VAL A 69 1.73 3.67 5.32
N ALA A 70 2.75 4.11 6.05
CA ALA A 70 2.57 4.75 7.35
C ALA A 70 1.73 6.03 7.26
N ALA A 71 2.02 6.90 6.29
CA ALA A 71 1.24 8.11 6.04
C ALA A 71 -0.20 7.80 5.62
N THR A 72 -0.39 6.77 4.78
CA THR A 72 -1.71 6.30 4.37
C THR A 72 -2.55 5.86 5.57
N LEU A 73 -1.96 5.10 6.50
CA LEU A 73 -2.63 4.67 7.73
C LEU A 73 -2.99 5.85 8.64
N CYS A 74 -2.10 6.83 8.81
CA CYS A 74 -2.39 8.04 9.58
C CYS A 74 -3.65 8.74 9.04
N ASN A 75 -3.73 8.93 7.72
CA ASN A 75 -4.88 9.59 7.11
C ASN A 75 -6.17 8.76 7.21
N LEU A 76 -6.11 7.44 7.02
CA LEU A 76 -7.28 6.56 7.21
C LEU A 76 -7.81 6.58 8.65
N LEU A 77 -6.92 6.80 9.63
CA LEU A 77 -7.27 6.97 11.04
C LEU A 77 -7.81 8.39 11.36
N GLY A 78 -7.84 9.31 10.38
CA GLY A 78 -8.32 10.68 10.56
C GLY A 78 -7.26 11.65 11.10
N TYR A 79 -5.98 11.28 11.05
CA TYR A 79 -4.87 12.13 11.46
C TYR A 79 -4.18 12.77 10.26
N GLU A 80 -3.61 13.96 10.47
CA GLU A 80 -2.62 14.51 9.55
C GLU A 80 -1.35 13.66 9.59
N GLN A 81 -0.79 13.38 8.42
CA GLN A 81 0.46 12.64 8.33
C GLN A 81 1.66 13.51 8.77
N PRO A 82 2.68 12.95 9.42
CA PRO A 82 3.92 13.66 9.69
C PRO A 82 4.60 14.16 8.40
N SER A 83 5.18 15.37 8.46
CA SER A 83 5.85 15.99 7.31
C SER A 83 7.09 15.23 6.82
N LEU A 84 7.74 14.47 7.72
CA LEU A 84 8.90 13.63 7.39
C LEU A 84 8.52 12.38 6.58
N TYR A 85 7.26 11.94 6.63
CA TYR A 85 6.83 10.76 5.90
C TYR A 85 6.66 11.07 4.41
N ARG A 86 6.84 10.05 3.58
CA ARG A 86 6.33 10.08 2.20
C ARG A 86 4.82 10.37 2.22
N LYS A 87 4.30 10.92 1.13
CA LYS A 87 2.86 11.24 1.09
C LYS A 87 2.03 9.97 1.09
N SER A 88 0.85 10.07 1.68
CA SER A 88 -0.19 9.05 1.61
C SER A 88 -0.47 8.66 0.16
N LEU A 89 -0.83 7.41 -0.05
CA LEU A 89 -1.30 6.92 -1.35
C LEU A 89 -2.76 7.29 -1.62
N LEU A 90 -3.39 8.08 -0.74
CA LEU A 90 -4.79 8.45 -0.84
C LEU A 90 -4.93 9.89 -1.31
N LYS A 91 -5.81 10.06 -2.29
CA LYS A 91 -6.40 11.36 -2.63
C LYS A 91 -7.82 11.37 -2.11
N PHE A 92 -8.08 12.21 -1.11
CA PHE A 92 -9.44 12.42 -0.59
C PHE A 92 -10.24 13.28 -1.56
N GLN A 93 -11.51 12.95 -1.72
CA GLN A 93 -12.45 13.77 -2.50
C GLN A 93 -13.01 14.90 -1.64
N GLU A 94 -13.24 16.07 -2.24
CA GLU A 94 -13.92 17.20 -1.61
C GLU A 94 -15.42 16.95 -1.40
#